data_AF-A0A534BCQ4-F1
#
_entry.id   AF-A0A534BCQ4-F1
#
_cell.length_a   1.000
_cell.length_b   1.000
_cell.length_c   1.000
_cell.angle_alpha   90.00
_cell.angle_beta   90.00
_cell.angle_gamma   90.00
#
_symmetry.space_group_name_H-M   'P 1'
#
loop_
_entity.id
_entity.type
_entity.pdbx_description
1 polymer ?
#
loop_
_entity_poly.entity_id
_entity_poly.type
_entity_poly.pdbx_seq_one_letter_code
_entity_poly.pdbx_strand_id
1 'polypeptide(L)' 'MADESAYVDTSILGAYYCPEPLSAAAERALRQFKTPVISVLSEVEFCSLISKKHRLEELRADREFARAGKRHKANTLLIR' A
#
# COMPACT_ATOMS: atom_id res chain seq x y z
N MET A 1 18.10 27.26 0.26
CA MET A 1 17.10 26.78 1.25
C MET A 1 16.04 26.05 0.46
N ALA A 2 16.12 24.71 0.39
CA ALA A 2 15.20 23.94 -0.44
C ALA A 2 13.85 23.86 0.29
N ASP A 3 12.90 24.67 -0.17
CA ASP A 3 11.48 24.37 -0.03
C ASP A 3 11.20 23.18 -0.94
N GLU A 4 11.51 21.97 -0.48
CA GLU A 4 11.51 20.79 -1.35
C GLU A 4 10.11 20.17 -1.39
N SER A 5 9.14 20.99 -1.82
CA SER A 5 7.86 20.50 -2.27
C SER A 5 8.08 19.73 -3.57
N ALA A 6 7.79 18.43 -3.56
CA ALA A 6 7.95 17.56 -4.72
C ALA A 6 6.60 17.00 -5.13
N TYR A 7 6.32 17.00 -6.42
CA TYR A 7 5.15 16.32 -6.96
C TYR A 7 5.35 14.81 -6.89
N VAL A 8 4.35 14.12 -6.34
CA VAL A 8 4.33 12.67 -6.19
C VAL A 8 3.48 12.09 -7.32
N ASP A 9 4.11 11.23 -8.12
CA ASP A 9 3.44 10.49 -9.19
C ASP A 9 2.62 9.31 -8.64
N THR A 10 1.63 8.87 -9.42
CA THR A 10 0.75 7.73 -9.11
C THR A 10 1.53 6.44 -8.86
N SER A 11 2.66 6.21 -9.54
CA SER A 11 3.49 5.02 -9.33
C SER A 11 4.05 4.94 -7.89
N ILE A 12 4.46 6.07 -7.31
CA ILE A 12 4.95 6.14 -5.92
C ILE A 12 3.78 5.94 -4.95
N LEU A 13 2.63 6.57 -5.20
CA LEU A 13 1.43 6.40 -4.38
C LEU A 13 0.94 4.94 -4.38
N GLY A 14 0.93 4.31 -5.57
CA GLY A 14 0.59 2.89 -5.73
C GLY A 14 1.50 2.00 -4.90
N ALA A 15 2.83 2.16 -5.04
CA ALA A 15 3.80 1.40 -4.27
C ALA A 15 3.68 1.65 -2.76
N TYR A 16 3.39 2.88 -2.32
CA TYR A 16 3.29 3.22 -0.90
C TYR A 16 2.02 2.67 -0.23
N TYR A 17 0.86 2.74 -0.90
CA TYR A 17 -0.42 2.31 -0.32
C TYR A 17 -0.80 0.85 -0.61
N CYS A 18 -0.22 0.24 -1.64
CA CYS A 18 -0.51 -1.15 -2.02
C CYS A 18 0.66 -2.06 -1.64
N PRO A 19 0.40 -3.31 -1.21
CA PRO A 19 1.46 -4.27 -0.91
C PRO A 19 2.20 -4.65 -2.21
N GLU A 20 3.36 -4.07 -2.42
CA GLU A 20 4.19 -4.28 -3.61
C GLU A 20 5.68 -4.40 -3.23
N PRO A 21 6.54 -5.02 -4.06
CA PRO A 21 7.97 -5.17 -3.76
C PRO A 21 8.69 -3.85 -3.46
N LEU A 22 8.18 -2.73 -3.98
CA LEU A 22 8.78 -1.40 -3.84
C LEU A 22 8.19 -0.56 -2.70
N SER A 23 7.24 -1.07 -1.90
CA SER A 23 6.58 -0.27 -0.86
C SER A 23 7.56 0.38 0.12
N ALA A 24 8.57 -0.37 0.56
CA ALA A 24 9.60 0.17 1.46
C ALA A 24 10.47 1.25 0.79
N ALA A 25 10.71 1.15 -0.52
CA ALA A 25 11.46 2.17 -1.26
C ALA A 25 10.62 3.43 -1.45
N ALA A 26 9.33 3.28 -1.76
CA ALA A 26 8.38 4.39 -1.89
C ALA A 26 8.23 5.15 -0.57
N GLU A 27 8.10 4.44 0.56
CA GLU A 27 8.06 5.07 1.89
C GLU A 27 9.32 5.89 2.18
N ARG A 28 10.51 5.33 1.92
CA ARG A 28 11.77 6.05 2.12
C ARG A 28 11.86 7.30 1.26
N ALA A 29 11.42 7.23 -0.01
CA ALA A 29 11.40 8.38 -0.90
C ALA A 29 10.43 9.46 -0.41
N LEU A 30 9.20 9.09 -0.03
CA LEU A 30 8.20 10.05 0.47
C LEU A 30 8.65 10.77 1.75
N ARG A 31 9.38 10.08 2.63
CA ARG A 31 9.93 10.65 3.86
C ARG A 31 11.03 11.69 3.63
N GLN A 32 11.62 11.76 2.43
CA GLN A 32 12.62 12.78 2.09
C GLN A 32 11.97 14.12 1.75
N PHE A 33 10.71 14.13 1.30
CA PHE A 33 10.01 15.36 0.94
C PHE A 33 9.45 16.03 2.19
N LYS A 34 9.76 17.32 2.37
CA LYS A 34 9.20 18.12 3.46
C LYS A 34 7.69 18.37 3.25
N THR A 35 7.29 18.56 2.00
CA THR A 35 5.91 18.86 1.61
C THR A 35 5.56 18.12 0.32
N PRO A 36 5.22 16.82 0.36
CA PRO A 36 4.81 16.10 -0.84
C PRO A 36 3.50 16.69 -1.39
N VAL A 37 3.48 16.96 -2.70
CA VAL A 37 2.33 17.53 -3.42
C VAL A 37 1.77 16.48 -4.37
N ILE A 38 0.45 16.37 -4.46
CA ILE A 38 -0.21 15.48 -5.42
C ILE A 38 -0.96 16.36 -6.42
N SER A 39 -0.86 16.04 -7.71
CA SER A 39 -1.63 16.71 -8.74
C SER A 39 -3.06 16.16 -8.79
N VAL A 40 -4.02 16.95 -9.31
CA VAL A 40 -5.40 16.48 -9.53
C VAL A 40 -5.44 15.26 -10.45
N LEU A 41 -4.54 15.19 -11.44
CA LEU A 41 -4.45 14.03 -12.33
C LEU A 41 -4.01 12.78 -11.57
N SER A 42 -2.95 12.90 -10.76
CA SER A 42 -2.43 11.78 -9.96
C SER A 42 -3.46 11.28 -8.95
N GLU A 43 -4.32 12.15 -8.42
CA GLU A 43 -5.45 11.76 -7.57
C GLU A 43 -6.45 10.86 -8.33
N VAL A 44 -6.85 11.25 -9.55
CA VAL A 44 -7.79 10.47 -10.38
C VAL A 44 -7.20 9.11 -10.79
N GLU A 45 -5.92 9.10 -11.16
CA GLU A 45 -5.20 7.88 -11.50
C GLU A 45 -5.07 6.96 -10.28
N PHE A 46 -4.74 7.51 -9.11
CA PHE A 46 -4.64 6.75 -7.88
C PHE A 46 -5.98 6.12 -7.49
N CYS A 47 -7.10 6.86 -7.56
CA CYS A 47 -8.44 6.31 -7.35
C CYS A 47 -8.75 5.14 -8.29
N SER A 48 -8.35 5.27 -9.56
CA SER A 48 -8.53 4.22 -10.57
C SER A 48 -7.67 2.99 -10.29
N LEU A 49 -6.42 3.20 -9.85
CA LEU A 49 -5.48 2.15 -9.46
C LEU A 49 -6.03 1.34 -8.28
N ILE A 50 -6.46 2.00 -7.20
CA ILE A 50 -7.02 1.33 -6.02
C ILE A 50 -8.27 0.54 -6.38
N SER A 51 -9.16 1.13 -7.18
CA SER A 51 -10.38 0.46 -7.66
C SER A 51 -10.07 -0.80 -8.46
N LYS A 52 -9.05 -0.74 -9.34
CA LYS A 52 -8.58 -1.88 -10.11
C LYS A 52 -8.02 -2.98 -9.20
N LYS A 53 -7.10 -2.64 -8.28
CA LYS A 53 -6.49 -3.60 -7.36
C LYS A 53 -7.50 -4.24 -6.41
N HIS A 54 -8.53 -3.50 -5.99
CA HIS A 54 -9.63 -4.06 -5.22
C HIS A 54 -10.42 -5.10 -6.03
N ARG A 55 -10.76 -4.81 -7.30
CA ARG A 55 -11.45 -5.78 -8.19
C ARG A 55 -10.61 -7.03 -8.46
N LEU A 56 -9.28 -6.89 -8.48
CA LEU A 56 -8.33 -7.99 -8.66
C LEU A 56 -7.96 -8.70 -7.35
N GLU A 57 -8.56 -8.29 -6.22
CA GLU A 57 -8.31 -8.88 -4.91
C GLU A 57 -6.86 -8.76 -4.39
N GLU A 58 -6.02 -7.92 -5.01
CA GLU A 58 -4.62 -7.72 -4.66
C GLU A 58 -4.42 -7.02 -3.30
N LEU A 59 -5.43 -6.28 -2.83
CA LEU A 59 -5.40 -5.59 -1.53
C LEU A 59 -5.88 -6.48 -0.37
N ARG A 60 -6.16 -7.78 -0.59
CA ARG A 60 -6.69 -8.68 0.44
C ARG A 60 -5.63 -9.34 1.33
N ALA A 61 -4.40 -8.84 1.35
CA ALA A 61 -3.27 -9.47 2.06
C ALA A 61 -3.56 -9.80 3.54
N ASP A 62 -4.43 -9.03 4.21
CA ASP A 62 -4.84 -9.32 5.60
C ASP A 62 -5.72 -10.57 5.77
N ARG A 63 -6.41 -11.04 4.73
CA ARG A 63 -7.28 -12.23 4.85
C ARG A 63 -6.48 -13.53 4.89
N GLU A 64 -5.34 -13.62 4.22
CA GLU A 64 -4.49 -14.83 4.22
C GLU A 64 -3.76 -14.99 5.56
N PHE A 65 -3.15 -13.93 6.09
CA PHE A 65 -2.51 -13.96 7.43
C PHE A 65 -3.54 -14.18 8.55
N ALA A 66 -4.73 -13.56 8.48
CA ALA A 66 -5.79 -13.80 9.45
C ALA A 66 -6.37 -15.23 9.37
N ARG A 67 -6.45 -15.83 8.17
CA ARG A 67 -6.87 -17.23 7.99
C ARG A 67 -5.80 -18.21 8.47
N ALA A 68 -4.53 -17.96 8.19
CA ALA A 68 -3.40 -18.77 8.67
C ALA A 68 -3.32 -18.75 10.21
N GLY A 69 -3.47 -17.58 10.84
CA GLY A 69 -3.51 -17.44 12.29
C GLY A 69 -4.70 -18.16 12.94
N LYS A 70 -5.89 -18.12 12.32
CA LYS A 70 -7.08 -18.86 12.79
C LYS A 70 -6.91 -20.37 12.69
N ARG A 71 -6.30 -20.89 11.62
CA ARG A 71 -6.02 -22.33 11.45
C ARG A 71 -5.06 -22.86 12.52
N HIS A 72 -4.04 -22.10 12.87
CA HIS A 72 -3.08 -22.51 13.90
C HIS A 72 -3.76 -22.62 15.28
N LYS A 73 -4.60 -21.64 15.65
CA LYS A 73 -5.35 -21.63 16.92
C LYS A 73 -6.38 -22.77 17.02
N ALA A 74 -7.07 -23.08 15.91
CA ALA A 74 -8.03 -24.19 15.86
C ALA A 74 -7.32 -25.56 15.95
N ASN A 75 -6.18 -25.73 15.29
CA ASN A 75 -5.42 -26.98 15.34
C ASN A 75 -4.84 -27.26 16.74
N THR A 76 -4.39 -26.22 17.46
CA THR A 76 -3.95 -26.37 18.86
C THR A 76 -5.09 -26.74 19.81
N LEU A 77 -6.34 -26.34 19.51
CA LEU A 77 -7.51 -26.66 20.33
C LEU A 77 -8.03 -28.09 20.09
N LEU A 78 -7.82 -28.65 18.89
CA LEU A 78 -8.25 -30.00 18.53
C LEU A 78 -7.27 -31.11 18.97
N ILE A 79 -6.05 -30.75 19.35
CA ILE A 79 -4.99 -31.68 19.80
C ILE A 79 -4.84 -31.64 21.33
N ARG A 80 -5.80 -31.04 22.06
CA ARG A 80 -5.85 -31.03 23.53
C ARG A 80 -7.00 -31.85 24.07
#